data_AF-A0A1Q8XFU6-F1
#
_entry.id   AF-A0A1Q8XFU6-F1
#
_cell.length_a   1.000
_cell.length_b   1.000
_cell.length_c   1.000
_cell.angle_alpha   90.00
_cell.angle_beta   90.00
_cell.angle_gamma   90.00
#
_symmetry.space_group_name_H-M   'P 1'
#
loop_
_entity.id
_entity.type
_entity.pdbx_description
1 polymer ?
#
loop_
_entity_poly.entity_id
_entity_poly.type
_entity_poly.pdbx_seq_one_letter_code
_entity_poly.pdbx_strand_id
1 'polypeptide(L)'
;MYRYKGMQPSVQAVNNVQLLLEYGLRHLRCVNQIVGTNVQAVAVMPSRSHYQSGAASQLQKLCALRLPAGLSTVGVEPVAGATSDRKVDPASFVVPQPVRWSHVLLIDDTWVSGGTVMSAVGALRAAGAAEVSSLALARWLDPGYRATLELVREVTEAGGWSPPQGVCPFTRDGVCPKVR
;
A
#
# COMPACT_ATOMS: atom_id res chain seq x y z
N MET A 1 -8.38 -7.33 7.95
CA MET A 1 -8.42 -6.66 6.64
C MET A 1 -9.61 -7.04 5.75
N TYR A 2 -10.30 -8.18 5.88
CA TYR A 2 -11.45 -8.45 4.98
C TYR A 2 -12.74 -7.69 5.36
N ARG A 3 -13.09 -7.65 6.67
CA ARG A 3 -14.38 -7.13 7.16
C ARG A 3 -14.65 -5.64 6.91
N TYR A 4 -13.62 -4.83 6.64
CA TYR A 4 -13.82 -3.40 6.34
C TYR A 4 -14.25 -3.16 4.87
N LYS A 5 -14.10 -4.17 3.99
CA LYS A 5 -14.48 -4.09 2.57
C LYS A 5 -15.92 -4.54 2.30
N GLY A 6 -16.63 -5.05 3.30
CA GLY A 6 -18.00 -5.57 3.14
C GLY A 6 -19.05 -4.48 2.91
N MET A 7 -20.23 -4.87 2.44
CA MET A 7 -21.36 -3.94 2.18
C MET A 7 -21.77 -3.15 3.42
N GLN A 8 -21.70 -3.77 4.60
CA GLN A 8 -21.84 -3.11 5.90
C GLN A 8 -20.54 -3.32 6.69
N PRO A 9 -19.56 -2.43 6.53
CA PRO A 9 -18.26 -2.63 7.16
C PRO A 9 -18.35 -2.41 8.66
N SER A 10 -17.69 -3.28 9.43
CA SER A 10 -17.59 -3.12 10.89
C SER A 10 -16.87 -1.80 11.23
N VAL A 11 -17.45 -1.00 12.13
CA VAL A 11 -16.85 0.26 12.61
C VAL A 11 -15.43 0.01 13.13
N GLN A 12 -15.23 -1.05 13.92
CA GLN A 12 -13.91 -1.41 14.43
C GLN A 12 -12.93 -1.74 13.29
N ALA A 13 -13.37 -2.49 12.28
CA ALA A 13 -12.51 -2.86 11.15
C ALA A 13 -12.10 -1.62 10.33
N VAL A 14 -13.02 -0.68 10.11
CA VAL A 14 -12.74 0.60 9.44
C VAL A 14 -11.75 1.43 10.26
N ASN A 15 -11.99 1.56 11.57
CA ASN A 15 -11.11 2.30 12.48
C ASN A 15 -9.69 1.73 12.49
N ASN A 16 -9.54 0.41 12.52
CA ASN A 16 -8.21 -0.22 12.49
C ASN A 16 -7.44 0.13 11.21
N VAL A 17 -8.09 0.06 10.04
CA VAL A 17 -7.44 0.43 8.76
C VAL A 17 -7.12 1.92 8.72
N GLN A 18 -8.02 2.76 9.20
CA GLN A 18 -7.79 4.19 9.28
C GLN A 18 -6.60 4.54 10.16
N LEU A 19 -6.48 3.91 11.34
CA LEU A 19 -5.33 4.13 12.23
C LEU A 19 -4.02 3.70 11.57
N LEU A 20 -3.98 2.52 10.93
CA LEU A 20 -2.78 2.08 10.20
C LEU A 20 -2.41 3.04 9.06
N LEU A 21 -3.40 3.54 8.32
CA LEU A 21 -3.21 4.54 7.27
C LEU A 21 -2.63 5.84 7.84
N GLU A 22 -3.23 6.37 8.89
CA GLU A 22 -2.76 7.60 9.55
C GLU A 22 -1.33 7.46 10.08
N TYR A 23 -1.00 6.33 10.69
CA TYR A 23 0.37 6.06 11.12
C TYR A 23 1.33 6.00 9.93
N GLY A 24 1.01 5.24 8.88
CA GLY A 24 1.85 5.15 7.69
C GLY A 24 2.09 6.51 7.02
N LEU A 25 1.05 7.35 6.93
CA LEU A 25 1.15 8.70 6.33
C LEU A 25 2.02 9.67 7.16
N ARG A 26 2.20 9.44 8.47
CA ARG A 26 3.16 10.24 9.27
C ARG A 26 4.61 10.03 8.81
N HIS A 27 4.91 8.94 8.10
CA HIS A 27 6.24 8.61 7.61
C HIS A 27 6.51 9.09 6.17
N LEU A 28 5.68 9.97 5.60
CA LEU A 28 5.95 10.56 4.28
C LEU A 28 7.33 11.24 4.21
N ARG A 29 7.76 11.91 5.29
CA ARG A 29 9.12 12.48 5.35
C ARG A 29 10.22 11.42 5.27
N CYS A 30 9.99 10.25 5.87
CA CYS A 30 10.97 9.16 5.87
C CYS A 30 11.18 8.64 4.45
N VAL A 31 10.10 8.36 3.72
CA VAL A 31 10.21 7.86 2.34
C VAL A 31 10.78 8.93 1.40
N ASN A 32 10.43 10.20 1.58
CA ASN A 32 11.03 11.30 0.83
C ASN A 32 12.55 11.37 1.02
N GLN A 33 13.02 11.16 2.24
CA GLN A 33 14.45 11.18 2.56
C GLN A 33 15.19 9.96 2.01
N ILE A 34 14.58 8.77 2.08
CA ILE A 34 15.15 7.53 1.54
C ILE A 34 15.32 7.63 0.02
N VAL A 35 14.30 8.13 -0.67
CA VAL A 35 14.28 8.27 -2.13
C VAL A 35 15.04 9.51 -2.61
N GLY A 36 15.19 10.53 -1.76
CA GLY A 36 15.78 11.82 -2.12
C GLY A 36 14.86 12.73 -2.95
N THR A 37 13.60 12.32 -3.17
CA THR A 37 12.58 13.08 -3.90
C THR A 37 11.27 13.04 -3.12
N ASN A 38 10.61 14.18 -2.97
CA ASN A 38 9.33 14.25 -2.27
C ASN A 38 8.24 13.48 -3.03
N VAL A 39 7.39 12.74 -2.33
CA VAL A 39 6.13 12.21 -2.88
C VAL A 39 5.29 13.39 -3.36
N GLN A 40 4.90 13.37 -4.64
CA GLN A 40 4.11 14.42 -5.28
C GLN A 40 2.69 13.96 -5.60
N ALA A 41 2.47 12.65 -5.69
CA ALA A 41 1.16 12.08 -5.90
C ALA A 41 1.00 10.71 -5.23
N VAL A 42 -0.26 10.30 -5.04
CA VAL A 42 -0.62 9.02 -4.43
C VAL A 42 -1.46 8.21 -5.40
N ALA A 43 -1.07 6.96 -5.62
CA ALA A 43 -1.93 5.94 -6.17
C ALA A 43 -2.49 5.10 -5.02
N VAL A 44 -3.74 4.68 -5.12
CA VAL A 44 -4.36 3.78 -4.13
C VAL A 44 -4.83 2.53 -4.84
N MET A 45 -4.42 1.38 -4.33
CA MET A 45 -4.75 0.09 -4.92
C MET A 45 -6.28 -0.06 -5.06
N PRO A 46 -6.79 -0.34 -6.27
CA PRO A 46 -8.20 -0.61 -6.46
C PRO A 46 -8.58 -1.96 -5.81
N SER A 47 -9.86 -2.12 -5.48
CA SER A 47 -10.37 -3.45 -5.14
C SER A 47 -10.33 -4.31 -6.40
N ARG A 48 -9.80 -5.54 -6.33
CA ARG A 48 -9.86 -6.49 -7.46
C ARG A 48 -11.12 -7.36 -7.41
N SER A 49 -11.51 -7.81 -6.22
CA SER A 49 -12.67 -8.72 -6.04
C SER A 49 -14.02 -8.00 -6.14
N HIS A 50 -14.03 -6.69 -5.88
CA HIS A 50 -15.24 -5.86 -5.94
C HIS A 50 -14.97 -4.62 -6.79
N TYR A 51 -14.17 -4.77 -7.85
CA TYR A 51 -13.89 -3.66 -8.76
C TYR A 51 -15.18 -3.26 -9.47
N GLN A 52 -15.44 -1.95 -9.51
CA GLN A 52 -16.48 -1.35 -10.31
C GLN A 52 -15.89 -0.09 -10.92
N SER A 53 -15.87 -0.01 -12.25
CA SER A 53 -15.34 1.16 -12.96
C SER A 53 -16.09 2.42 -12.52
N GLY A 54 -15.36 3.50 -12.25
CA GLY A 54 -15.92 4.77 -11.76
C GLY A 54 -16.33 4.80 -10.28
N ALA A 55 -16.28 3.66 -9.55
CA ALA A 55 -16.63 3.61 -8.13
C ALA A 55 -15.40 3.45 -7.24
N ALA A 56 -15.24 4.34 -6.27
CA ALA A 56 -14.13 4.28 -5.33
C ALA A 56 -14.25 3.06 -4.38
N SER A 57 -13.17 2.32 -4.23
CA SER A 57 -13.01 1.28 -3.22
C SER A 57 -13.04 1.86 -1.80
N GLN A 58 -13.29 1.03 -0.79
CA GLN A 58 -13.27 1.50 0.60
C GLN A 58 -11.90 2.08 1.00
N LEU A 59 -10.80 1.50 0.50
CA LEU A 59 -9.46 2.04 0.75
C LEU A 59 -9.27 3.42 0.09
N GLN A 60 -9.75 3.57 -1.16
CA GLN A 60 -9.71 4.86 -1.88
C GLN A 60 -10.52 5.94 -1.14
N LYS A 61 -11.71 5.59 -0.63
CA LYS A 61 -12.52 6.50 0.20
C LYS A 61 -11.79 6.92 1.48
N LEU A 62 -11.17 5.98 2.19
CA LEU A 62 -10.39 6.29 3.40
C LEU A 62 -9.17 7.17 3.08
N CYS A 63 -8.45 6.89 1.99
CA CYS A 63 -7.32 7.72 1.56
C CYS A 63 -7.78 9.13 1.20
N ALA A 64 -8.87 9.28 0.44
CA ALA A 64 -9.40 10.61 0.08
C ALA A 64 -9.71 11.49 1.30
N LEU A 65 -10.07 10.89 2.44
CA LEU A 65 -10.36 11.60 3.70
C LEU A 65 -9.11 11.90 4.53
N ARG A 66 -7.99 11.20 4.31
CA ARG A 66 -6.82 11.21 5.23
C ARG A 66 -5.53 11.68 4.58
N LEU A 67 -5.47 11.75 3.25
CA LEU A 67 -4.29 12.26 2.56
C LEU A 67 -4.05 13.73 2.91
N PRO A 68 -2.76 14.15 3.01
CA PRO A 68 -2.43 15.56 3.21
C PRO A 68 -3.03 16.45 2.13
N ALA A 69 -3.48 17.64 2.52
CA ALA A 69 -4.00 18.63 1.58
C ALA A 69 -2.96 18.97 0.50
N GLY A 70 -3.42 19.09 -0.76
CA GLY A 70 -2.58 19.43 -1.91
C GLY A 70 -1.84 18.24 -2.55
N LEU A 71 -1.93 17.04 -1.99
CA LEU A 71 -1.34 15.85 -2.60
C LEU A 71 -2.23 15.34 -3.74
N SER A 72 -1.66 15.24 -4.95
CA SER A 72 -2.41 14.79 -6.13
C SER A 72 -2.68 13.28 -6.06
N THR A 73 -3.73 12.81 -6.73
CA THR A 73 -4.03 11.37 -6.85
C THR A 73 -3.80 10.87 -8.27
N VAL A 74 -3.21 9.69 -8.40
CA VAL A 74 -3.04 8.96 -9.66
C VAL A 74 -4.02 7.79 -9.71
N GLY A 75 -4.80 7.69 -10.79
CA GLY A 75 -5.68 6.56 -11.01
C GLY A 75 -4.90 5.29 -11.39
N VAL A 76 -5.24 4.17 -10.75
CA VAL A 76 -4.77 2.83 -11.13
C VAL A 76 -5.98 1.92 -11.15
N GLU A 77 -6.18 1.22 -12.26
CA GLU A 77 -7.33 0.36 -12.50
C GLU A 77 -6.87 -1.05 -12.86
N PRO A 78 -7.52 -2.12 -12.37
CA PRO A 78 -7.24 -3.46 -12.85
C PRO A 78 -7.79 -3.61 -14.28
N VAL A 79 -7.06 -4.31 -15.15
CA VAL A 79 -7.60 -4.70 -16.46
C VAL A 79 -8.79 -5.66 -16.26
N ALA A 80 -9.82 -5.51 -17.08
CA ALA A 80 -10.98 -6.39 -17.05
C ALA A 80 -10.56 -7.86 -17.22
N GLY A 81 -11.02 -8.73 -16.31
CA GLY A 81 -10.67 -10.16 -16.33
C GLY A 81 -9.28 -10.50 -15.79
N ALA A 82 -8.46 -9.53 -15.38
CA ALA A 82 -7.17 -9.79 -14.77
C ALA A 82 -7.34 -10.52 -13.43
N THR A 83 -6.97 -11.80 -13.39
CA THR A 83 -6.90 -12.59 -12.16
C THR A 83 -5.51 -12.48 -11.52
N SER A 84 -5.38 -12.77 -10.22
CA SER A 84 -4.08 -12.80 -9.55
C SER A 84 -3.57 -14.24 -9.55
N ASP A 85 -2.66 -14.57 -10.45
CA ASP A 85 -1.91 -15.84 -10.41
C ASP A 85 -0.67 -15.75 -9.49
N ARG A 86 -0.61 -14.70 -8.66
CA ARG A 86 0.49 -14.32 -7.78
C ARG A 86 1.79 -13.94 -8.50
N LYS A 87 1.83 -13.85 -9.83
CA LYS A 87 2.99 -13.35 -10.59
C LYS A 87 2.96 -11.82 -10.68
N VAL A 88 4.13 -11.26 -11.00
CA VAL A 88 4.27 -9.85 -11.33
C VAL A 88 4.02 -9.70 -12.83
N ASP A 89 2.94 -8.99 -13.14
CA ASP A 89 2.56 -8.61 -14.49
C ASP A 89 2.05 -7.15 -14.49
N PRO A 90 2.86 -6.18 -14.97
CA PRO A 90 2.44 -4.80 -15.09
C PRO A 90 1.22 -4.59 -16.00
N ALA A 91 1.01 -5.46 -17.00
CA ALA A 91 -0.10 -5.35 -17.93
C ALA A 91 -1.46 -5.71 -17.29
N SER A 92 -1.46 -6.24 -16.07
CA SER A 92 -2.66 -6.46 -15.27
C SER A 92 -3.30 -5.16 -14.75
N PHE A 93 -2.64 -4.01 -14.93
CA PHE A 93 -3.14 -2.69 -14.51
C PHE A 93 -3.04 -1.65 -15.63
N VAL A 94 -3.97 -0.70 -15.61
CA VAL A 94 -3.98 0.49 -16.45
C VAL A 94 -3.85 1.73 -15.58
N VAL A 95 -3.07 2.69 -16.04
CA VAL A 95 -3.00 4.04 -15.50
C VAL A 95 -3.66 4.96 -16.54
N PRO A 96 -4.91 5.41 -16.34
CA PRO A 96 -5.69 6.06 -17.40
C PRO A 96 -5.11 7.38 -17.91
N GLN A 97 -4.26 8.02 -17.11
CA GLN A 97 -3.63 9.30 -17.43
C GLN A 97 -2.11 9.17 -17.27
N PRO A 98 -1.31 9.75 -18.18
CA PRO A 98 0.15 9.78 -18.03
C PRO A 98 0.55 10.39 -16.68
N VAL A 99 1.50 9.75 -16.01
CA VAL A 99 2.04 10.20 -14.72
C VAL A 99 3.05 11.30 -14.99
N ARG A 100 2.77 12.50 -14.47
CA ARG A 100 3.65 13.69 -14.60
C ARG A 100 4.54 13.92 -13.38
N TRP A 101 4.43 13.06 -12.38
CA TRP A 101 5.10 13.20 -11.09
C TRP A 101 6.30 12.26 -11.01
N SER A 102 7.41 12.78 -10.50
CA SER A 102 8.64 12.02 -10.34
C SER A 102 8.48 10.94 -9.29
N HIS A 103 7.79 11.21 -8.18
CA HIS A 103 7.62 10.23 -7.10
C HIS A 103 6.14 10.02 -6.74
N VAL A 104 5.66 8.79 -6.95
CA VAL A 104 4.30 8.35 -6.60
C VAL A 104 4.36 7.39 -5.41
N LEU A 105 3.53 7.62 -4.39
CA LEU A 105 3.31 6.65 -3.32
C LEU A 105 2.12 5.75 -3.68
N LEU A 106 2.32 4.45 -3.77
CA LEU A 106 1.26 3.45 -3.93
C LEU A 106 0.83 2.93 -2.55
N ILE A 107 -0.43 3.14 -2.19
CA ILE A 107 -1.01 2.64 -0.94
C ILE A 107 -1.84 1.38 -1.21
N ASP A 108 -1.57 0.32 -0.45
CA ASP A 108 -2.36 -0.91 -0.44
C ASP A 108 -2.74 -1.27 1.00
N ASP A 109 -3.88 -1.92 1.20
CA ASP A 109 -4.31 -2.29 2.54
C ASP A 109 -3.58 -3.52 3.04
N THR A 110 -3.27 -4.47 2.16
CA THR A 110 -2.74 -5.77 2.56
C THR A 110 -1.66 -6.28 1.61
N TRP A 111 -0.44 -6.47 2.11
CA TRP A 111 0.60 -7.21 1.41
C TRP A 111 0.42 -8.72 1.63
N VAL A 112 0.37 -9.51 0.55
CA VAL A 112 0.33 -10.99 0.61
C VAL A 112 1.62 -11.58 0.02
N SER A 113 1.67 -11.87 -1.29
CA SER A 113 2.92 -12.23 -1.98
C SER A 113 3.71 -11.01 -2.45
N GLY A 114 3.04 -9.87 -2.59
CA GLY A 114 3.59 -8.66 -3.21
C GLY A 114 3.35 -8.56 -4.71
N GLY A 115 2.91 -9.64 -5.37
CA GLY A 115 2.72 -9.67 -6.83
C GLY A 115 1.83 -8.54 -7.35
N THR A 116 0.67 -8.33 -6.72
CA THR A 116 -0.26 -7.25 -7.07
C THR A 116 0.35 -5.85 -6.92
N VAL A 117 1.06 -5.59 -5.81
CA VAL A 117 1.70 -4.29 -5.58
C VAL A 117 2.79 -4.06 -6.61
N MET A 118 3.64 -5.07 -6.88
CA MET A 118 4.71 -4.97 -7.87
C MET A 118 4.18 -4.79 -9.30
N SER A 119 3.07 -5.44 -9.66
CA SER A 119 2.37 -5.21 -10.93
C SER A 119 1.94 -3.75 -11.08
N ALA A 120 1.27 -3.19 -10.06
CA ALA A 120 0.82 -1.80 -10.10
C ALA A 120 2.00 -0.81 -10.11
N VAL A 121 3.09 -1.10 -9.39
CA VAL A 121 4.35 -0.34 -9.47
C VAL A 121 4.87 -0.32 -10.91
N GLY A 122 4.92 -1.49 -11.57
CA GLY A 122 5.34 -1.59 -12.96
C GLY A 122 4.47 -0.76 -13.90
N ALA A 123 3.15 -0.79 -13.73
CA ALA A 123 2.22 0.01 -14.52
C ALA A 123 2.41 1.52 -14.30
N LEU A 124 2.61 1.95 -13.05
CA LEU A 124 2.90 3.36 -12.71
C LEU A 124 4.21 3.86 -13.33
N ARG A 125 5.28 3.04 -13.31
CA ARG A 125 6.54 3.40 -13.95
C ARG A 125 6.41 3.43 -15.47
N ALA A 126 5.71 2.45 -16.07
CA ALA A 126 5.41 2.46 -17.51
C ALA A 126 4.60 3.68 -17.94
N ALA A 127 3.76 4.22 -17.03
CA ALA A 127 2.98 5.43 -17.26
C ALA A 127 3.74 6.74 -17.01
N GLY A 128 5.01 6.70 -16.57
CA GLY A 128 5.89 7.86 -16.45
C GLY A 128 6.40 8.19 -15.05
N ALA A 129 6.03 7.43 -14.01
CA ALA A 129 6.59 7.63 -12.68
C ALA A 129 8.09 7.27 -12.65
N ALA A 130 8.96 8.20 -12.24
CA ALA A 130 10.39 7.90 -12.09
C ALA A 130 10.61 6.98 -10.89
N GLU A 131 10.01 7.31 -9.75
CA GLU A 131 10.08 6.60 -8.49
C GLU A 131 8.68 6.21 -8.02
N VAL A 132 8.56 4.98 -7.52
CA VAL A 132 7.32 4.50 -6.89
C VAL A 132 7.68 3.82 -5.57
N SER A 133 7.23 4.42 -4.48
CA SER A 133 7.28 3.80 -3.16
C SER A 133 5.96 3.10 -2.87
N SER A 134 5.97 2.03 -2.07
CA SER A 134 4.74 1.36 -1.65
C SER A 134 4.56 1.40 -0.14
N LEU A 135 3.33 1.65 0.30
CA LEU A 135 2.92 1.56 1.70
C LEU A 135 1.79 0.53 1.80
N ALA A 136 2.13 -0.64 2.33
CA ALA A 136 1.14 -1.65 2.71
C ALA A 136 0.76 -1.49 4.18
N LEU A 137 -0.54 -1.35 4.47
CA LEU A 137 -1.00 -1.09 5.85
C LEU A 137 -0.87 -2.32 6.77
N ALA A 138 -0.96 -3.52 6.20
CA ALA A 138 -0.80 -4.76 6.93
C ALA A 138 -0.14 -5.83 6.06
N ARG A 139 0.53 -6.79 6.70
CA ARG A 139 0.99 -8.03 6.06
C ARG A 139 0.02 -9.16 6.41
N TRP A 140 -0.49 -9.86 5.40
CA TRP A 140 -1.21 -11.11 5.62
C TRP A 140 -0.23 -12.27 5.71
N LEU A 141 -0.29 -13.00 6.82
CA LEU A 141 0.52 -14.16 7.11
C LEU A 141 -0.37 -15.39 7.11
N ASP A 142 -0.17 -16.29 6.14
CA ASP A 142 -0.87 -17.57 6.05
C ASP A 142 -0.13 -18.61 6.91
N PRO A 143 -0.73 -19.13 8.00
CA PRO A 143 -0.09 -20.13 8.85
C PRO A 143 0.24 -21.45 8.13
N GLY A 144 -0.47 -21.76 7.04
CA GLY A 144 -0.20 -22.94 6.22
C GLY A 144 1.02 -22.80 5.31
N TYR A 145 1.57 -21.58 5.18
CA TYR A 145 2.75 -21.32 4.37
C TYR A 145 4.01 -21.44 5.23
N ARG A 146 4.92 -22.36 4.86
CA ARG A 146 6.11 -22.69 5.67
C ARG A 146 6.92 -21.47 6.13
N ALA A 147 7.19 -20.53 5.23
CA ALA A 147 7.98 -19.34 5.56
C ALA A 147 7.28 -18.42 6.59
N THR A 148 5.94 -18.49 6.70
CA THR A 148 5.22 -17.78 7.77
C THR A 148 5.56 -18.34 9.14
N LEU A 149 5.66 -19.66 9.28
CA LEU A 149 5.97 -20.31 10.56
C LEU A 149 7.39 -19.95 11.01
N GLU A 150 8.34 -19.97 10.07
CA GLU A 150 9.73 -19.56 10.33
C GLU A 150 9.79 -18.10 10.78
N LEU A 151 9.12 -17.18 10.07
CA LEU A 151 9.04 -15.76 10.45
C LEU A 151 8.41 -15.54 11.84
N VAL A 152 7.28 -16.21 12.12
CA VAL A 152 6.60 -16.08 13.43
C VAL A 152 7.51 -16.57 14.55
N ARG A 153 8.25 -17.67 14.32
CA ARG A 153 9.21 -18.20 15.29
C ARG A 153 10.33 -17.19 15.55
N GLU A 154 10.97 -16.69 14.50
CA GLU A 154 12.07 -15.71 14.58
C GLU A 154 11.63 -14.44 15.31
N VAL A 155 10.44 -13.92 15.01
CA VAL A 155 9.92 -12.71 15.67
C VAL A 155 9.59 -12.99 17.13
N THR A 156 9.05 -14.18 17.46
CA THR A 156 8.79 -14.56 18.85
C THR A 156 10.09 -14.67 19.64
N GLU A 157 11.12 -15.30 19.06
CA GLU A 157 12.47 -15.41 19.63
C GLU A 157 13.12 -14.03 19.82
N ALA A 158 12.81 -13.06 18.94
CA ALA A 158 13.28 -11.68 19.03
C ALA A 158 12.50 -10.77 19.99
N GLY A 159 11.53 -11.30 20.75
CA GLY A 159 10.75 -10.52 21.73
C GLY A 159 9.40 -10.00 21.22
N GLY A 160 8.94 -10.48 20.07
CA GLY A 160 7.62 -10.21 19.51
C GLY A 160 7.56 -9.04 18.53
N TRP A 161 6.36 -8.73 18.07
CA TRP A 161 6.13 -7.64 17.11
C TRP A 161 6.23 -6.28 17.81
N SER A 162 7.01 -5.38 17.22
CA SER A 162 6.98 -3.98 17.63
C SER A 162 5.62 -3.35 17.30
N PRO A 163 5.11 -2.45 18.16
CA PRO A 163 3.84 -1.80 17.90
C PRO A 163 3.96 -0.84 16.72
N PRO A 164 2.93 -0.71 15.86
CA PRO A 164 3.00 0.08 14.62
C PRO A 164 3.33 1.55 14.86
N GLN A 165 2.93 2.13 16.00
CA GLN A 165 3.25 3.51 16.36
C GLN A 165 4.74 3.77 16.63
N GLY A 166 5.53 2.72 16.85
CA GLY A 166 6.95 2.81 17.19
C GLY A 166 7.90 2.47 16.04
N VAL A 167 7.38 2.15 14.84
CA VAL A 167 8.19 1.67 13.71
C VAL A 167 7.91 2.44 12.43
N CYS A 168 8.99 2.80 11.73
CA CYS A 168 8.94 3.34 10.39
C CYS A 168 8.63 2.22 9.39
N PRO A 169 7.56 2.32 8.58
CA PRO A 169 7.20 1.27 7.62
C PRO A 169 8.11 1.26 6.37
N PHE A 170 8.97 2.27 6.21
CA PHE A 170 9.84 2.42 5.03
C PHE A 170 11.29 2.01 5.28
N THR A 171 11.69 1.75 6.52
CA THR A 171 13.05 1.32 6.86
C THR A 171 13.07 -0.11 7.37
N ARG A 172 14.16 -0.82 7.08
CA ARG A 172 14.31 -2.24 7.44
C ARG A 172 14.42 -2.46 8.95
N ASP A 173 15.00 -1.50 9.66
CA ASP A 173 15.20 -1.52 11.11
C ASP A 173 14.04 -0.88 11.89
N GLY A 174 13.04 -0.33 11.19
CA GLY A 174 11.92 0.37 11.81
C GLY A 174 12.29 1.74 12.38
N VAL A 175 13.52 2.23 12.20
CA VAL A 175 13.96 3.53 12.72
C VAL A 175 13.75 4.60 11.65
N CYS A 176 13.11 5.71 12.00
CA CYS A 176 12.98 6.85 11.08
C CYS A 176 14.37 7.41 10.72
N PRO A 177 14.64 7.72 9.43
CA PRO A 177 15.86 8.41 9.04
C PRO A 177 16.04 9.72 9.82
N LYS A 178 17.26 10.00 10.28
CA LYS A 178 17.57 11.27 10.95
C LYS A 178 17.49 12.39 9.93
N VAL A 179 16.69 13.41 10.20
CA VAL A 179 16.65 14.64 9.40
C VAL A 179 18.07 15.23 9.40
N ARG A 180 18.63 15.43 8.21
CA ARG A 180 19.89 16.18 8.05
C ARG A 180 19.61 17.68 8.12
#